data_AF-U7QSU5-F1
#
_entry.id   AF-U7QSU5-F1
#
_cell.length_a   1.000
_cell.length_b   1.000
_cell.length_c   1.000
_cell.angle_alpha   90.00
_cell.angle_beta   90.00
_cell.angle_gamma   90.00
#
_symmetry.space_group_name_H-M   'P 1'
#
loop_
_entity.id
_entity.type
_entity.pdbx_description
1 polymer ?
#
loop_
_entity_poly.entity_id
_entity_poly.type
_entity_poly.pdbx_seq_one_letter_code
_entity_poly.pdbx_strand_id
1 'polypeptide(L)'
;MLQQLLASCFSGRDALAEARESIARWENWLLPISAGAPVGDDPVYNDDFQHMREEVNKLSGIDTALICELAEKLLTTQCKDVRVAAYYVWARLHQDGERGLAEGLTLLAALAERFGEALLPCRADSRKAAFEWLTGVKIQDSLSRYPEVDRSDFEHILVALALLEHVFATWDEDTRPALIGLAGTLENRLAQSGGVEAVIPQTAAPVPPFAVQPPPTAWRPIQSGRDLLDQARELARYLRDQPQGWLSSARLMRSIRWDTVHQLPPQDVTGLTRLAPPRTEYRVQLKRLYRQQNWRELLEQADQIFTKSVNHFW
;
A
#
# COMPACT_ATOMS: atom_id res chain seq x y z
N MET A 1 2.33 -5.81 -18.19
CA MET A 1 2.76 -5.30 -16.87
C MET A 1 2.23 -6.17 -15.73
N LEU A 2 0.91 -6.28 -15.48
CA LEU A 2 0.41 -7.17 -14.41
C LEU A 2 0.88 -8.62 -14.57
N GLN A 3 0.81 -9.15 -15.80
CA GLN A 3 1.33 -10.49 -16.12
C GLN A 3 2.84 -10.66 -15.82
N GLN A 4 3.64 -9.61 -15.95
CA GLN A 4 5.07 -9.66 -15.60
C GLN A 4 5.28 -9.69 -14.08
N LEU A 5 4.48 -8.93 -13.33
CA LEU A 5 4.47 -8.94 -11.86
C LEU A 5 4.00 -10.29 -11.30
N LEU A 6 2.97 -10.89 -11.91
CA LEU A 6 2.50 -12.23 -11.54
C LEU A 6 3.58 -13.28 -11.82
N ALA A 7 4.21 -13.22 -12.99
CA ALA A 7 5.30 -14.14 -13.34
C ALA A 7 6.49 -14.04 -12.37
N SER A 8 6.82 -12.83 -11.88
CA SER A 8 7.91 -12.65 -10.93
C SER A 8 7.58 -13.07 -9.50
N CYS A 9 6.33 -12.91 -9.04
CA CYS A 9 5.95 -13.18 -7.65
C CYS A 9 5.40 -14.60 -7.41
N PHE A 10 4.79 -15.23 -8.41
CA PHE A 10 4.01 -16.46 -8.19
C PHE A 10 4.73 -17.76 -8.59
N SER A 11 5.84 -17.72 -9.33
CA SER A 11 6.69 -18.92 -9.63
C SER A 11 5.92 -20.21 -10.00
N GLY A 12 4.79 -20.11 -10.70
CA GLY A 12 3.95 -21.25 -11.09
C GLY A 12 2.76 -21.55 -10.16
N ARG A 13 2.56 -20.78 -9.08
CA ARG A 13 1.31 -20.75 -8.31
C ARG A 13 0.18 -20.15 -9.14
N ASP A 14 -1.04 -20.67 -8.95
CA ASP A 14 -2.24 -20.19 -9.64
C ASP A 14 -2.85 -19.00 -8.89
N ALA A 15 -2.54 -17.80 -9.38
CA ALA A 15 -3.06 -16.56 -8.80
C ALA A 15 -4.60 -16.49 -8.82
N LEU A 16 -5.29 -17.09 -9.78
CA LEU A 16 -6.76 -17.08 -9.79
C LEU A 16 -7.35 -18.03 -8.74
N ALA A 17 -6.69 -19.17 -8.49
CA ALA A 17 -7.08 -20.06 -7.41
C ALA A 17 -6.89 -19.39 -6.04
N GLU A 18 -5.74 -18.75 -5.81
CA GLU A 18 -5.48 -17.98 -4.58
C GLU A 18 -6.47 -16.81 -4.39
N ALA A 19 -6.88 -16.15 -5.48
CA ALA A 19 -7.88 -15.09 -5.42
C ALA A 19 -9.22 -15.63 -4.92
N ARG A 20 -9.68 -16.75 -5.49
CA ARG A 20 -10.96 -17.38 -5.14
C ARG A 20 -10.97 -17.93 -3.71
N GLU A 21 -9.82 -18.35 -3.19
CA GLU A 21 -9.71 -18.68 -1.76
C GLU A 21 -9.81 -17.42 -0.88
N SER A 22 -9.18 -16.33 -1.30
CA SER A 22 -9.15 -15.07 -0.55
C SER A 22 -10.51 -14.39 -0.47
N ILE A 23 -11.34 -14.47 -1.53
CA ILE A 23 -12.69 -13.88 -1.53
C ILE A 23 -13.66 -14.57 -0.57
N ALA A 24 -13.42 -15.83 -0.18
CA ALA A 24 -14.31 -16.58 0.72
C ALA A 24 -14.49 -15.90 2.09
N ARG A 25 -13.52 -15.07 2.50
CA ARG A 25 -13.59 -14.26 3.73
C ARG A 25 -14.63 -13.13 3.65
N TRP A 26 -15.13 -12.82 2.45
CA TRP A 26 -16.06 -11.73 2.19
C TRP A 26 -17.51 -12.20 1.97
N GLU A 27 -17.83 -13.48 2.14
CA GLU A 27 -19.17 -14.03 1.83
C GLU A 27 -20.33 -13.21 2.42
N ASN A 28 -20.19 -12.71 3.65
CA ASN A 28 -21.21 -11.86 4.28
C ASN A 28 -21.50 -10.57 3.51
N TRP A 29 -20.51 -10.02 2.83
CA TRP A 29 -20.61 -8.82 1.98
C TRP A 29 -21.09 -9.15 0.56
N LEU A 30 -21.11 -10.43 0.18
CA LEU A 30 -21.49 -10.91 -1.15
C LEU A 30 -22.92 -11.47 -1.20
N LEU A 31 -23.63 -11.51 -0.08
CA LEU A 31 -25.05 -11.85 -0.07
C LEU A 31 -25.84 -10.85 -0.94
N PRO A 32 -26.73 -11.32 -1.84
CA PRO A 32 -27.63 -10.44 -2.58
C PRO A 32 -28.45 -9.57 -1.63
N ILE A 33 -28.72 -8.31 -2.01
CA ILE A 33 -29.54 -7.39 -1.19
C ILE A 33 -30.95 -7.94 -1.02
N SER A 34 -31.54 -8.45 -2.10
CA SER A 34 -32.80 -9.18 -2.08
C SER A 34 -32.89 -10.16 -3.25
N ALA A 35 -33.88 -11.06 -3.21
CA ALA A 35 -34.12 -11.99 -4.32
C ALA A 35 -34.54 -11.29 -5.63
N GLY A 36 -35.28 -10.17 -5.54
CA GLY A 36 -35.78 -9.43 -6.70
C GLY A 36 -34.82 -8.34 -7.21
N ALA A 37 -33.95 -7.84 -6.34
CA ALA A 37 -32.91 -6.87 -6.67
C ALA A 37 -31.59 -7.28 -6.00
N PRO A 38 -30.82 -8.22 -6.60
CA PRO A 38 -29.60 -8.75 -6.00
C PRO A 38 -28.53 -7.69 -5.69
N VAL A 39 -28.48 -6.63 -6.49
CA VAL A 39 -27.56 -5.50 -6.34
C VAL A 39 -28.17 -4.29 -5.65
N GLY A 40 -29.45 -4.35 -5.26
CA GLY A 40 -30.18 -3.23 -4.68
C GLY A 40 -30.40 -2.05 -5.65
N ASP A 41 -30.56 -0.85 -5.10
CA ASP A 41 -30.84 0.38 -5.83
C ASP A 41 -29.61 1.30 -5.90
N ASP A 42 -29.55 2.16 -6.92
CA ASP A 42 -28.47 3.15 -7.06
C ASP A 42 -28.45 4.10 -5.85
N PRO A 43 -27.35 4.15 -5.07
CA PRO A 43 -27.27 4.93 -3.84
C PRO A 43 -27.10 6.44 -4.08
N VAL A 44 -27.22 6.96 -5.31
CA VAL A 44 -26.96 8.37 -5.64
C VAL A 44 -27.76 9.39 -4.81
N TYR A 45 -28.90 9.02 -4.24
CA TYR A 45 -29.70 9.86 -3.34
C TYR A 45 -29.72 9.37 -1.89
N ASN A 46 -28.95 8.33 -1.58
CA ASN A 46 -28.87 7.78 -0.24
C ASN A 46 -28.00 8.65 0.68
N ASP A 47 -28.50 8.95 1.88
CA ASP A 47 -27.81 9.83 2.84
C ASP A 47 -26.43 9.29 3.25
N ASP A 48 -26.31 7.98 3.51
CA ASP A 48 -25.03 7.36 3.87
C ASP A 48 -24.02 7.48 2.72
N PHE A 49 -24.47 7.32 1.47
CA PHE A 49 -23.61 7.49 0.30
C PHE A 49 -23.21 8.95 0.05
N GLN A 50 -24.13 9.91 0.26
CA GLN A 50 -23.79 11.33 0.20
C GLN A 50 -22.73 11.68 1.24
N HIS A 51 -22.93 11.22 2.48
CA HIS A 51 -22.00 11.45 3.57
C HIS A 51 -20.62 10.83 3.27
N MET A 52 -20.60 9.60 2.78
CA MET A 52 -19.37 8.92 2.34
C MET A 52 -18.64 9.72 1.24
N ARG A 53 -19.39 10.25 0.26
CA ARG A 53 -18.84 11.04 -0.85
C ARG A 53 -18.30 12.39 -0.39
N GLU A 54 -18.98 13.05 0.54
CA GLU A 54 -18.50 14.28 1.18
C GLU A 54 -17.20 14.03 1.92
N GLU A 55 -17.15 12.95 2.73
CA GLU A 55 -15.98 12.57 3.51
C GLU A 55 -14.77 12.30 2.62
N VAL A 56 -14.96 11.51 1.55
CA VAL A 56 -13.91 11.25 0.56
C VAL A 56 -13.41 12.56 -0.04
N ASN A 57 -14.27 13.53 -0.35
CA ASN A 57 -13.87 14.77 -1.03
C ASN A 57 -13.27 15.86 -0.12
N LYS A 58 -13.19 15.66 1.19
CA LYS A 58 -12.50 16.59 2.07
C LYS A 58 -11.00 16.68 1.74
N LEU A 59 -10.43 17.87 1.95
CA LEU A 59 -9.00 18.15 1.74
C LEU A 59 -8.15 17.79 2.97
N SER A 60 -8.75 17.77 4.16
CA SER A 60 -8.10 17.46 5.43
C SER A 60 -9.14 17.01 6.46
N GLY A 61 -8.68 16.39 7.55
CA GLY A 61 -9.57 15.91 8.62
C GLY A 61 -10.53 14.81 8.16
N ILE A 62 -10.09 13.99 7.21
CA ILE A 62 -10.90 12.91 6.65
C ILE A 62 -11.05 11.79 7.68
N ASP A 63 -12.29 11.42 7.97
CA ASP A 63 -12.64 10.28 8.79
C ASP A 63 -12.75 9.01 7.94
N THR A 64 -11.62 8.32 7.79
CA THR A 64 -11.60 7.05 7.05
C THR A 64 -12.30 5.91 7.78
N ALA A 65 -12.49 5.98 9.10
CA ALA A 65 -13.21 4.95 9.85
C ALA A 65 -14.71 5.01 9.52
N LEU A 66 -15.26 6.23 9.51
CA LEU A 66 -16.61 6.48 9.05
C LEU A 66 -16.85 5.98 7.62
N ILE A 67 -15.91 6.22 6.70
CA ILE A 67 -16.03 5.69 5.32
C ILE A 67 -16.13 4.16 5.31
N CYS A 68 -15.32 3.46 6.13
CA CYS A 68 -15.39 2.01 6.24
C CYS A 68 -16.74 1.53 6.81
N GLU A 69 -17.25 2.18 7.85
CA GLU A 69 -18.56 1.86 8.45
C GLU A 69 -19.72 2.07 7.45
N LEU A 70 -19.71 3.21 6.75
CA LEU A 70 -20.73 3.51 5.73
C LEU A 70 -20.65 2.53 4.55
N ALA A 71 -19.43 2.15 4.12
CA ALA A 71 -19.25 1.16 3.07
C ALA A 71 -19.85 -0.19 3.46
N GLU A 72 -19.58 -0.67 4.68
CA GLU A 72 -20.12 -1.93 5.19
C GLU A 72 -21.65 -1.89 5.20
N LYS A 73 -22.23 -0.85 5.79
CA LYS A 73 -23.67 -0.66 5.85
C LYS A 73 -24.29 -0.67 4.45
N LEU A 74 -23.75 0.13 3.53
CA LEU A 74 -24.26 0.25 2.16
C LEU A 74 -24.14 -1.07 1.40
N LEU A 75 -22.96 -1.71 1.42
CA LEU A 75 -22.68 -2.92 0.66
C LEU A 75 -23.43 -4.15 1.18
N THR A 76 -23.72 -4.22 2.49
CA THR A 76 -24.42 -5.35 3.08
C THR A 76 -25.94 -5.20 3.09
N THR A 77 -26.47 -3.97 3.07
CA THR A 77 -27.91 -3.75 3.28
C THR A 77 -28.64 -3.00 2.17
N GLN A 78 -27.96 -2.25 1.31
CA GLN A 78 -28.64 -1.34 0.38
C GLN A 78 -28.28 -1.54 -1.09
N CYS A 79 -26.99 -1.70 -1.42
CA CYS A 79 -26.55 -1.70 -2.81
C CYS A 79 -25.25 -2.50 -3.01
N LYS A 80 -25.00 -3.00 -4.23
CA LYS A 80 -23.70 -3.52 -4.66
C LYS A 80 -23.10 -2.54 -5.67
N ASP A 81 -22.49 -1.48 -5.15
CA ASP A 81 -22.02 -0.34 -5.93
C ASP A 81 -20.49 -0.22 -5.93
N VAL A 82 -19.92 -0.07 -7.14
CA VAL A 82 -18.47 0.03 -7.36
C VAL A 82 -17.89 1.30 -6.75
N ARG A 83 -18.63 2.41 -6.71
CA ARG A 83 -18.16 3.67 -6.11
C ARG A 83 -17.99 3.49 -4.60
N VAL A 84 -18.96 2.82 -3.95
CA VAL A 84 -18.88 2.50 -2.52
C VAL A 84 -17.66 1.60 -2.24
N ALA A 85 -17.49 0.53 -3.02
CA ALA A 85 -16.35 -0.36 -2.88
C ALA A 85 -15.00 0.33 -3.17
N ALA A 86 -14.93 1.23 -4.16
CA ALA A 86 -13.72 1.99 -4.47
C ALA A 86 -13.36 2.97 -3.34
N TYR A 87 -14.35 3.62 -2.73
CA TYR A 87 -14.13 4.47 -1.55
C TYR A 87 -13.69 3.65 -0.33
N TYR A 88 -14.23 2.44 -0.15
CA TYR A 88 -13.76 1.50 0.87
C TYR A 88 -12.30 1.11 0.66
N VAL A 89 -11.90 0.73 -0.55
CA VAL A 89 -10.50 0.42 -0.91
C VAL A 89 -9.57 1.57 -0.51
N TRP A 90 -9.96 2.80 -0.84
CA TRP A 90 -9.19 4.00 -0.52
C TRP A 90 -9.08 4.28 0.98
N ALA A 91 -10.17 4.08 1.73
CA ALA A 91 -10.20 4.24 3.18
C ALA A 91 -9.36 3.17 3.90
N ARG A 92 -9.44 1.91 3.46
CA ARG A 92 -8.61 0.82 3.99
C ARG A 92 -7.12 1.06 3.74
N LEU A 93 -6.74 1.54 2.55
CA LEU A 93 -5.37 1.96 2.27
C LEU A 93 -4.89 3.06 3.24
N HIS A 94 -5.76 3.99 3.63
CA HIS A 94 -5.40 5.01 4.60
C HIS A 94 -5.17 4.46 6.00
N GLN A 95 -5.97 3.49 6.44
CA GLN A 95 -5.88 2.94 7.80
C GLN A 95 -4.75 1.94 7.94
N ASP A 96 -4.67 1.00 7.00
CA ASP A 96 -3.86 -0.22 7.15
C ASP A 96 -2.75 -0.34 6.10
N GLY A 97 -2.53 0.69 5.26
CA GLY A 97 -1.51 0.66 4.22
C GLY A 97 -1.78 -0.40 3.14
N GLU A 98 -0.74 -1.10 2.69
CA GLU A 98 -0.85 -2.10 1.62
C GLU A 98 -1.77 -3.26 1.98
N ARG A 99 -1.77 -3.72 3.24
CA ARG A 99 -2.73 -4.71 3.73
C ARG A 99 -4.17 -4.27 3.50
N GLY A 100 -4.49 -3.03 3.85
CA GLY A 100 -5.83 -2.48 3.65
C GLY A 100 -6.20 -2.38 2.17
N LEU A 101 -5.25 -2.00 1.32
CA LEU A 101 -5.44 -2.00 -0.13
C LEU A 101 -5.71 -3.42 -0.65
N ALA A 102 -4.95 -4.42 -0.20
CA ALA A 102 -5.11 -5.82 -0.58
C ALA A 102 -6.50 -6.34 -0.22
N GLU A 103 -6.92 -6.12 1.04
CA GLU A 103 -8.23 -6.53 1.54
C GLU A 103 -9.37 -5.80 0.79
N GLY A 104 -9.25 -4.49 0.56
CA GLY A 104 -10.23 -3.71 -0.19
C GLY A 104 -10.35 -4.15 -1.66
N LEU A 105 -9.23 -4.38 -2.34
CA LEU A 105 -9.23 -4.87 -3.74
C LEU A 105 -9.78 -6.29 -3.82
N THR A 106 -9.54 -7.13 -2.81
CA THR A 106 -10.11 -8.48 -2.73
C THR A 106 -11.63 -8.41 -2.66
N LEU A 107 -12.21 -7.54 -1.81
CA LEU A 107 -13.66 -7.31 -1.77
C LEU A 107 -14.19 -6.81 -3.13
N LEU A 108 -13.50 -5.87 -3.76
CA LEU A 108 -13.91 -5.34 -5.06
C LEU A 108 -13.90 -6.43 -6.15
N ALA A 109 -12.87 -7.27 -6.17
CA ALA A 109 -12.77 -8.41 -7.06
C ALA A 109 -13.89 -9.43 -6.80
N ALA A 110 -14.20 -9.70 -5.53
CA ALA A 110 -15.28 -10.59 -5.13
C ALA A 110 -16.66 -10.07 -5.58
N LEU A 111 -16.92 -8.76 -5.45
CA LEU A 111 -18.14 -8.12 -5.95
C LEU A 111 -18.23 -8.25 -7.48
N ALA A 112 -17.13 -8.00 -8.19
CA ALA A 112 -17.08 -8.12 -9.64
C ALA A 112 -17.30 -9.56 -10.12
N GLU A 113 -16.68 -10.55 -9.47
CA GLU A 113 -16.87 -11.97 -9.81
C GLU A 113 -18.30 -12.45 -9.53
N ARG A 114 -18.92 -12.00 -8.43
CA ARG A 114 -20.27 -12.42 -8.02
C ARG A 114 -21.38 -11.77 -8.85
N PHE A 115 -21.28 -10.46 -9.10
CA PHE A 115 -22.37 -9.66 -9.67
C PHE A 115 -22.11 -9.17 -11.09
N GLY A 116 -20.87 -9.27 -11.59
CA GLY A 116 -20.52 -8.92 -12.96
C GLY A 116 -20.98 -7.51 -13.38
N GLU A 117 -21.50 -7.41 -14.60
CA GLU A 117 -22.02 -6.15 -15.15
C GLU A 117 -23.33 -5.65 -14.48
N ALA A 118 -23.94 -6.44 -13.59
CA ALA A 118 -25.10 -5.99 -12.82
C ALA A 118 -24.74 -5.04 -11.68
N LEU A 119 -23.45 -4.95 -11.30
CA LEU A 119 -23.00 -3.99 -10.29
C LEU A 119 -23.43 -2.55 -10.62
N LEU A 120 -23.69 -1.79 -9.57
CA LEU A 120 -24.01 -0.37 -9.69
C LEU A 120 -22.74 0.48 -9.85
N PRO A 121 -22.77 1.62 -10.56
CA PRO A 121 -23.91 2.16 -11.32
C PRO A 121 -24.34 1.28 -12.50
N CYS A 122 -25.64 1.26 -12.83
CA CYS A 122 -26.14 0.46 -13.95
C CYS A 122 -25.51 0.85 -15.30
N ARG A 123 -25.22 2.15 -15.49
CA ARG A 123 -24.62 2.67 -16.73
C ARG A 123 -23.17 2.21 -16.84
N ALA A 124 -22.88 1.48 -17.91
CA ALA A 124 -21.58 0.83 -18.11
C ALA A 124 -20.40 1.81 -18.06
N ASP A 125 -20.48 2.98 -18.70
CA ASP A 125 -19.42 4.00 -18.64
C ASP A 125 -19.20 4.54 -17.22
N SER A 126 -20.27 4.71 -16.44
CA SER A 126 -20.17 5.18 -15.06
C SER A 126 -19.58 4.11 -14.15
N ARG A 127 -19.92 2.84 -14.37
CA ARG A 127 -19.33 1.70 -13.67
C ARG A 127 -17.85 1.55 -14.01
N LYS A 128 -17.49 1.66 -15.29
CA LYS A 128 -16.11 1.70 -15.78
C LYS A 128 -15.30 2.79 -15.07
N ALA A 129 -15.81 4.02 -15.08
CA ALA A 129 -15.16 5.15 -14.41
C ALA A 129 -14.98 4.93 -12.89
N ALA A 130 -15.91 4.22 -12.24
CA ALA A 130 -15.80 3.92 -10.81
C ALA A 130 -14.66 2.93 -10.50
N PHE A 131 -14.43 1.92 -11.35
CA PHE A 131 -13.24 1.05 -11.22
C PHE A 131 -11.96 1.83 -11.54
N GLU A 132 -11.96 2.59 -12.63
CA GLU A 132 -10.78 3.32 -13.10
C GLU A 132 -10.38 4.48 -12.18
N TRP A 133 -11.29 4.96 -11.32
CA TRP A 133 -10.96 5.91 -10.26
C TRP A 133 -9.82 5.42 -9.36
N LEU A 134 -9.65 4.09 -9.21
CA LEU A 134 -8.55 3.50 -8.44
C LEU A 134 -7.17 3.70 -9.08
N THR A 135 -7.12 4.08 -10.36
CA THR A 135 -5.88 4.42 -11.06
C THR A 135 -5.50 5.90 -10.91
N GLY A 136 -6.38 6.70 -10.29
CA GLY A 136 -6.23 8.14 -10.17
C GLY A 136 -5.23 8.60 -9.11
N VAL A 137 -4.91 9.89 -9.18
CA VAL A 137 -3.92 10.56 -8.32
C VAL A 137 -4.19 10.36 -6.83
N LYS A 138 -5.47 10.29 -6.42
CA LYS A 138 -5.82 10.12 -5.01
C LYS A 138 -5.31 8.81 -4.40
N ILE A 139 -5.33 7.72 -5.18
CA ILE A 139 -4.77 6.42 -4.75
C ILE A 139 -3.24 6.49 -4.79
N GLN A 140 -2.67 7.09 -5.83
CA GLN A 140 -1.21 7.25 -5.96
C GLN A 140 -0.61 8.06 -4.79
N ASP A 141 -1.22 9.19 -4.43
CA ASP A 141 -0.83 10.01 -3.28
C ASP A 141 -0.94 9.22 -1.98
N SER A 142 -2.01 8.42 -1.84
CA SER A 142 -2.23 7.60 -0.66
C SER A 142 -1.17 6.52 -0.51
N LEU A 143 -0.83 5.86 -1.61
CA LEU A 143 0.25 4.89 -1.71
C LEU A 143 1.59 5.53 -1.36
N SER A 144 1.88 6.75 -1.82
CA SER A 144 3.16 7.43 -1.55
C SER A 144 3.50 7.58 -0.06
N ARG A 145 2.50 7.58 0.83
CA ARG A 145 2.68 7.61 2.30
C ARG A 145 3.18 6.28 2.88
N TYR A 146 3.02 5.20 2.13
CA TYR A 146 3.46 3.85 2.46
C TYR A 146 4.48 3.39 1.42
N PRO A 147 5.71 3.95 1.37
CA PRO A 147 6.65 3.62 0.30
C PRO A 147 7.33 2.25 0.45
N GLU A 148 7.14 1.60 1.61
CA GLU A 148 7.59 0.24 1.89
C GLU A 148 6.65 -0.75 1.18
N VAL A 149 7.22 -1.79 0.59
CA VAL A 149 6.46 -2.88 -0.02
C VAL A 149 6.65 -4.13 0.83
N ASP A 150 5.56 -4.64 1.40
CA ASP A 150 5.55 -5.98 2.01
C ASP A 150 5.23 -7.03 0.95
N ARG A 151 5.99 -8.13 0.92
CA ARG A 151 5.81 -9.16 -0.11
C ARG A 151 4.43 -9.83 -0.02
N SER A 152 3.96 -10.15 1.18
CA SER A 152 2.68 -10.85 1.34
C SER A 152 1.51 -9.97 0.94
N ASP A 153 1.48 -8.71 1.41
CA ASP A 153 0.43 -7.77 1.03
C ASP A 153 0.47 -7.46 -0.48
N PHE A 154 1.67 -7.32 -1.05
CA PHE A 154 1.85 -7.10 -2.49
C PHE A 154 1.33 -8.27 -3.32
N GLU A 155 1.64 -9.51 -2.95
CA GLU A 155 1.12 -10.71 -3.60
C GLU A 155 -0.41 -10.75 -3.56
N HIS A 156 -1.04 -10.45 -2.43
CA HIS A 156 -2.50 -10.39 -2.32
C HIS A 156 -3.11 -9.29 -3.21
N ILE A 157 -2.46 -8.13 -3.33
CA ILE A 157 -2.88 -7.08 -4.28
C ILE A 157 -2.84 -7.60 -5.71
N LEU A 158 -1.77 -8.27 -6.12
CA LEU A 158 -1.63 -8.81 -7.48
C LEU A 158 -2.69 -9.86 -7.80
N VAL A 159 -2.99 -10.73 -6.84
CA VAL A 159 -4.01 -11.77 -6.95
C VAL A 159 -5.41 -11.17 -7.13
N ALA A 160 -5.76 -10.14 -6.34
CA ALA A 160 -7.02 -9.42 -6.52
C ALA A 160 -7.13 -8.73 -7.88
N LEU A 161 -6.03 -8.11 -8.36
CA LEU A 161 -5.98 -7.51 -9.70
C LEU A 161 -6.08 -8.53 -10.82
N ALA A 162 -5.47 -9.71 -10.65
CA ALA A 162 -5.57 -10.81 -11.62
C ALA A 162 -7.00 -11.29 -11.77
N LEU A 163 -7.74 -11.42 -10.65
CA LEU A 163 -9.16 -11.77 -10.68
C LEU A 163 -10.01 -10.68 -11.35
N LEU A 164 -9.75 -9.40 -11.06
CA LEU A 164 -10.43 -8.29 -11.74
C LEU A 164 -10.18 -8.31 -13.26
N GLU A 165 -8.93 -8.47 -13.71
CA GLU A 165 -8.62 -8.59 -15.14
C GLU A 165 -9.33 -9.80 -15.79
N HIS A 166 -9.39 -10.93 -15.08
CA HIS A 166 -10.09 -12.13 -15.54
C HIS A 166 -11.60 -11.91 -15.69
N VAL A 167 -12.23 -11.28 -14.71
CA VAL A 167 -13.67 -10.93 -14.75
C VAL A 167 -13.94 -9.95 -15.88
N PHE A 168 -13.16 -8.88 -15.97
CA PHE A 168 -13.34 -7.84 -17.00
C PHE A 168 -13.13 -8.36 -18.42
N ALA A 169 -12.31 -9.38 -18.63
CA ALA A 169 -12.13 -10.01 -19.93
C ALA A 169 -13.42 -10.56 -20.54
N THR A 170 -14.43 -10.84 -19.71
CA THR A 170 -15.76 -11.30 -20.14
C THR A 170 -16.75 -10.17 -20.44
N TRP A 171 -16.40 -8.93 -20.08
CA TRP A 171 -17.24 -7.75 -20.29
C TRP A 171 -17.05 -7.18 -21.69
N ASP A 172 -18.03 -6.38 -22.11
CA ASP A 172 -18.00 -5.65 -23.39
C ASP A 172 -16.73 -4.79 -23.53
N GLU A 173 -16.11 -4.80 -24.72
CA GLU A 173 -14.77 -4.22 -24.95
C GLU A 173 -14.74 -2.69 -24.75
N ASP A 174 -15.79 -1.98 -25.20
CA ASP A 174 -15.84 -0.52 -25.11
C ASP A 174 -16.01 -0.06 -23.65
N THR A 175 -16.70 -0.86 -22.85
CA THR A 175 -17.05 -0.53 -21.46
C THR A 175 -16.23 -1.29 -20.41
N ARG A 176 -15.24 -2.07 -20.85
CA ARG A 176 -14.29 -2.78 -19.98
C ARG A 176 -13.39 -1.81 -19.20
N PRO A 177 -13.27 -1.94 -17.87
CA PRO A 177 -12.32 -1.14 -17.08
C PRO A 177 -10.86 -1.51 -17.32
N ALA A 178 -9.97 -0.51 -17.32
CA ALA A 178 -8.53 -0.71 -17.42
C ALA A 178 -7.78 -0.28 -16.14
N LEU A 179 -7.16 -1.23 -15.43
CA LEU A 179 -6.41 -0.99 -14.19
C LEU A 179 -4.88 -0.91 -14.38
N ILE A 180 -4.42 -0.76 -15.63
CA ILE A 180 -2.99 -0.76 -15.95
C ILE A 180 -2.21 0.35 -15.24
N GLY A 181 -2.82 1.52 -15.02
CA GLY A 181 -2.19 2.62 -14.26
C GLY A 181 -1.88 2.25 -12.81
N LEU A 182 -2.75 1.46 -12.17
CA LEU A 182 -2.50 0.96 -10.81
C LEU A 182 -1.38 -0.08 -10.79
N ALA A 183 -1.41 -1.03 -11.73
CA ALA A 183 -0.33 -2.02 -11.87
C ALA A 183 1.04 -1.38 -12.08
N GLY A 184 1.12 -0.25 -12.80
CA GLY A 184 2.39 0.45 -13.04
C GLY A 184 2.87 1.26 -11.86
N THR A 185 1.93 1.78 -11.07
CA THR A 185 2.23 2.39 -9.78
C THR A 185 2.84 1.35 -8.83
N LEU A 186 2.27 0.14 -8.80
CA LEU A 186 2.75 -0.98 -7.98
C LEU A 186 4.12 -1.50 -8.44
N GLU A 187 4.34 -1.64 -9.75
CA GLU A 187 5.65 -2.03 -10.32
C GLU A 187 6.75 -1.04 -9.92
N ASN A 188 6.48 0.26 -10.06
CA ASN A 188 7.45 1.29 -9.69
C ASN A 188 7.79 1.27 -8.20
N ARG A 189 6.79 1.05 -7.34
CA ARG A 189 6.99 0.93 -5.89
C ARG A 189 7.83 -0.29 -5.53
N LEU A 190 7.53 -1.45 -6.14
CA LEU A 190 8.30 -2.67 -5.93
C LEU A 190 9.77 -2.47 -6.35
N ALA A 191 10.01 -1.85 -7.51
CA ALA A 191 11.36 -1.52 -7.97
C ALA A 191 12.10 -0.59 -7.00
N GLN A 192 11.42 0.42 -6.46
CA GLN A 192 11.98 1.32 -5.42
C GLN A 192 12.23 0.62 -4.09
N SER A 193 11.47 -0.43 -3.77
CA SER A 193 11.65 -1.22 -2.56
C SER A 193 12.67 -2.34 -2.68
N GLY A 194 13.39 -2.45 -3.81
CA GLY A 194 14.46 -3.43 -4.02
C GLY A 194 14.05 -4.69 -4.79
N GLY A 195 12.81 -4.76 -5.28
CA GLY A 195 12.30 -5.90 -6.04
C GLY A 195 11.69 -7.02 -5.18
N VAL A 196 11.19 -8.07 -5.83
CA VAL A 196 10.48 -9.21 -5.20
C VAL A 196 11.37 -9.98 -4.22
N GLU A 197 12.67 -10.03 -4.50
CA GLU A 197 13.67 -10.77 -3.71
C GLU A 197 14.31 -9.92 -2.60
N ALA A 198 13.81 -8.70 -2.37
CA ALA A 198 14.31 -7.85 -1.31
C ALA A 198 13.98 -8.47 0.06
N VAL A 199 15.01 -8.70 0.88
CA VAL A 199 14.86 -9.24 2.23
C VAL A 199 14.17 -8.24 3.16
N ILE A 200 14.44 -6.94 2.96
CA ILE A 200 13.76 -5.82 3.60
C ILE A 200 13.39 -4.75 2.58
N PRO A 201 12.35 -3.94 2.83
CA PRO A 201 12.05 -2.78 2.00
C PRO A 201 13.22 -1.81 1.95
N GLN A 202 13.70 -1.52 0.73
CA GLN A 202 14.84 -0.60 0.55
C GLN A 202 14.43 0.87 0.69
N THR A 203 13.16 1.17 0.42
CA THR A 203 12.55 2.48 0.67
C THR A 203 11.67 2.42 1.91
N ALA A 204 11.80 3.42 2.79
CA ALA A 204 11.06 3.52 4.04
C ALA A 204 10.34 4.86 4.17
N ALA A 205 9.18 4.86 4.84
CA ALA A 205 8.46 6.08 5.16
C ALA A 205 9.31 6.96 6.09
N PRO A 206 9.28 8.30 5.95
CA PRO A 206 9.83 9.16 6.98
C PRO A 206 9.02 8.99 8.27
N VAL A 207 9.64 8.45 9.32
CA VAL A 207 9.03 8.34 10.65
C VAL A 207 8.75 9.75 11.18
N PRO A 208 7.51 10.10 11.58
CA PRO A 208 7.22 11.38 12.20
C PRO A 208 8.02 11.50 13.51
N PRO A 209 8.66 12.66 13.80
CA PRO A 209 9.49 12.83 15.00
C PRO A 209 8.72 12.68 16.33
N PHE A 210 7.38 12.59 16.30
CA PHE A 210 6.50 12.52 17.48
C PHE A 210 5.54 11.32 17.50
N ALA A 211 5.72 10.34 16.61
CA ALA A 211 4.93 9.12 16.69
C ALA A 211 5.39 8.29 17.90
N VAL A 212 4.81 8.57 19.07
CA VAL A 212 4.90 7.71 20.25
C VAL A 212 4.06 6.48 19.93
N GLN A 213 4.65 5.50 19.24
CA GLN A 213 4.04 4.18 19.20
C GLN A 213 4.03 3.66 20.65
N PRO A 214 2.89 3.16 21.16
CA PRO A 214 2.88 2.50 22.45
C PRO A 214 3.94 1.38 22.41
N PRO A 215 4.79 1.24 23.45
CA PRO A 215 5.79 0.18 23.45
C PRO A 215 5.05 -1.15 23.24
N PRO A 216 5.43 -1.96 22.24
CA PRO A 216 4.83 -3.27 22.07
C PRO A 216 5.06 -4.04 23.37
N THR A 217 3.96 -4.40 24.04
CA THR A 217 3.97 -5.09 25.34
C THR A 217 4.52 -6.52 25.27
N ALA A 218 4.88 -7.01 24.07
CA ALA A 218 5.56 -8.27 23.85
C ALA A 218 6.46 -8.21 22.59
N TRP A 219 7.59 -8.90 22.64
CA TRP A 219 8.38 -9.22 21.46
C TRP A 219 7.51 -10.05 20.52
N ARG A 220 7.25 -9.54 19.32
CA ARG A 220 6.45 -10.24 18.31
C ARG A 220 7.37 -11.01 17.38
N PRO A 221 6.98 -12.22 16.93
CA PRO A 221 7.70 -12.90 15.86
C PRO A 221 7.75 -11.98 14.64
N ILE A 222 8.91 -11.90 13.99
CA ILE A 222 9.11 -11.12 12.77
C ILE A 222 8.39 -11.85 11.63
N GLN A 223 7.38 -11.21 11.01
CA GLN A 223 6.59 -11.81 9.93
C GLN A 223 6.91 -11.22 8.55
N SER A 224 7.48 -10.01 8.52
CA SER A 224 7.86 -9.31 7.30
C SER A 224 9.24 -8.62 7.41
N GLY A 225 9.81 -8.24 6.25
CA GLY A 225 11.01 -7.40 6.21
C GLY A 225 10.77 -6.00 6.81
N ARG A 226 9.52 -5.50 6.76
CA ARG A 226 9.10 -4.27 7.43
C ARG A 226 9.16 -4.41 8.95
N ASP A 227 8.60 -5.51 9.49
CA ASP A 227 8.67 -5.82 10.92
C ASP A 227 10.12 -5.94 11.40
N LEU A 228 10.98 -6.59 10.60
CA LEU A 228 12.41 -6.70 10.90
C LEU A 228 13.05 -5.31 11.02
N LEU A 229 12.80 -4.42 10.05
CA LEU A 229 13.37 -3.08 10.04
C LEU A 229 12.87 -2.23 11.21
N ASP A 230 11.58 -2.33 11.56
CA ASP A 230 11.00 -1.58 12.68
C ASP A 230 11.50 -2.09 14.04
N GLN A 231 11.57 -3.40 14.25
CA GLN A 231 12.17 -3.97 15.45
C GLN A 231 13.68 -3.65 15.53
N ALA A 232 14.39 -3.66 14.41
CA ALA A 232 15.80 -3.27 14.37
C ALA A 232 16.03 -1.82 14.75
N ARG A 233 15.14 -0.90 14.35
CA ARG A 233 15.18 0.51 14.76
C ARG A 233 15.00 0.67 16.26
N GLU A 234 14.10 -0.09 16.87
CA GLU A 234 13.89 -0.13 18.33
C GLU A 234 15.18 -0.59 19.04
N LEU A 235 15.76 -1.70 18.60
CA LEU A 235 17.00 -2.24 19.14
C LEU A 235 18.18 -1.26 18.97
N ALA A 236 18.31 -0.66 17.80
CA ALA A 236 19.36 0.33 17.52
C ALA A 236 19.21 1.56 18.41
N ARG A 237 17.98 2.03 18.66
CA ARG A 237 17.73 3.13 19.61
C ARG A 237 18.13 2.76 21.02
N TYR A 238 17.68 1.60 21.51
CA TYR A 238 18.06 1.12 22.84
C TYR A 238 19.58 1.02 23.01
N LEU A 239 20.28 0.45 22.02
CA LEU A 239 21.74 0.36 22.01
C LEU A 239 22.38 1.74 22.05
N ARG A 240 21.88 2.71 21.27
CA ARG A 240 22.41 4.08 21.23
C ARG A 240 22.33 4.78 22.59
N ASP A 241 21.27 4.51 23.34
CA ASP A 241 21.04 5.11 24.66
C ASP A 241 21.96 4.50 25.75
N GLN A 242 22.68 3.41 25.45
CA GLN A 242 23.67 2.82 26.36
C GLN A 242 25.01 3.58 26.33
N PRO A 243 25.78 3.55 27.44
CA PRO A 243 27.16 4.04 27.45
C PRO A 243 28.01 3.37 26.35
N GLN A 244 28.68 4.18 25.52
CA GLN A 244 29.49 3.72 24.37
C GLN A 244 28.71 2.88 23.32
N GLY A 245 27.38 2.95 23.33
CA GLY A 245 26.53 2.16 22.44
C GLY A 245 26.40 2.67 21.00
N TRP A 246 26.99 3.83 20.69
CA TRP A 246 26.95 4.45 19.35
C TRP A 246 27.43 3.49 18.25
N LEU A 247 28.51 2.74 18.49
CA LEU A 247 29.08 1.82 17.50
C LEU A 247 28.17 0.59 17.29
N SER A 248 27.63 0.02 18.37
CA SER A 248 26.73 -1.14 18.31
C SER A 248 25.43 -0.80 17.60
N SER A 249 24.83 0.36 17.92
CA SER A 249 23.66 0.91 17.22
C SER A 249 23.92 1.04 15.72
N ALA A 250 25.03 1.68 15.35
CA ALA A 250 25.36 1.92 13.94
C ALA A 250 25.64 0.61 13.18
N ARG A 251 26.37 -0.34 13.79
CA ARG A 251 26.68 -1.63 13.16
C ARG A 251 25.43 -2.48 12.93
N LEU A 252 24.51 -2.53 13.90
CA LEU A 252 23.24 -3.24 13.75
C LEU A 252 22.45 -2.72 12.54
N MET A 253 22.30 -1.41 12.42
CA MET A 253 21.57 -0.84 11.29
C MET A 253 22.32 -1.03 9.97
N ARG A 254 23.66 -0.95 9.95
CA ARG A 254 24.46 -1.18 8.75
C ARG A 254 24.37 -2.62 8.27
N SER A 255 24.49 -3.60 9.16
CA SER A 255 24.35 -5.01 8.75
C SER A 255 22.96 -5.28 8.19
N ILE A 256 21.92 -4.78 8.87
CA ILE A 256 20.55 -4.98 8.41
C ILE A 256 20.26 -4.25 7.11
N ARG A 257 20.86 -3.08 6.84
CA ARG A 257 20.55 -2.28 5.64
C ARG A 257 21.46 -2.57 4.45
N TRP A 258 22.70 -2.97 4.67
CA TRP A 258 23.65 -3.26 3.59
C TRP A 258 23.76 -4.75 3.31
N ASP A 259 23.81 -5.60 4.34
CA ASP A 259 24.01 -7.04 4.12
C ASP A 259 22.76 -7.71 3.53
N THR A 260 21.60 -7.04 3.58
CA THR A 260 20.35 -7.48 2.93
C THR A 260 20.19 -6.98 1.49
N VAL A 261 21.11 -6.17 0.98
CA VAL A 261 21.09 -5.69 -0.41
C VAL A 261 21.81 -6.72 -1.28
N HIS A 262 21.05 -7.70 -1.77
CA HIS A 262 21.60 -8.77 -2.61
C HIS A 262 21.59 -8.43 -4.11
N GLN A 263 20.87 -7.38 -4.51
CA GLN A 263 20.74 -6.94 -5.88
C GLN A 263 20.97 -5.44 -5.98
N LEU A 264 21.67 -5.00 -7.02
CA LEU A 264 21.87 -3.58 -7.29
C LEU A 264 20.53 -2.94 -7.72
N PRO A 265 20.22 -1.71 -7.28
CA PRO A 265 19.03 -1.00 -7.73
C PRO A 265 19.00 -0.89 -9.26
N PRO A 266 17.84 -1.14 -9.91
CA PRO A 266 17.73 -1.03 -11.36
C PRO A 266 18.00 0.40 -11.81
N GLN A 267 18.76 0.52 -12.91
CA GLN A 267 19.14 1.78 -13.52
C GLN A 267 18.60 1.89 -14.96
N ASP A 268 18.36 3.11 -15.42
CA ASP A 268 18.01 3.39 -16.80
C ASP A 268 19.23 3.35 -17.74
N VAL A 269 19.00 3.61 -19.03
CA VAL A 269 20.05 3.66 -20.06
C VAL A 269 21.13 4.73 -19.81
N THR A 270 20.84 5.72 -18.96
CA THR A 270 21.78 6.77 -18.56
C THR A 270 22.51 6.46 -17.26
N GLY A 271 22.21 5.33 -16.61
CA GLY A 271 22.79 4.92 -15.33
C GLY A 271 22.09 5.53 -14.12
N LEU A 272 20.93 6.16 -14.29
CA LEU A 272 20.16 6.71 -13.16
C LEU A 272 19.24 5.64 -12.57
N THR A 273 19.33 5.45 -11.25
CA THR A 273 18.42 4.55 -10.52
C THR A 273 17.06 5.21 -10.30
N ARG A 274 16.04 4.40 -10.02
CA ARG A 274 14.70 4.90 -9.61
C ARG A 274 14.62 5.33 -8.14
N LEU A 275 15.75 5.33 -7.42
CA LEU A 275 15.83 5.68 -6.01
C LEU A 275 15.71 7.20 -5.83
N ALA A 276 14.96 7.63 -4.82
CA ALA A 276 14.85 9.05 -4.48
C ALA A 276 16.19 9.57 -3.91
N PRO A 277 16.69 10.74 -4.36
CA PRO A 277 17.89 11.32 -3.77
C PRO A 277 17.62 11.77 -2.31
N PRO A 278 18.66 11.84 -1.46
CA PRO A 278 18.54 12.41 -0.13
C PRO A 278 17.99 13.84 -0.19
N ARG A 279 17.10 14.18 0.75
CA ARG A 279 16.56 15.54 0.87
C ARG A 279 17.70 16.55 0.99
N THR A 280 17.61 17.65 0.24
CA THR A 280 18.65 18.69 0.21
C THR A 280 18.92 19.28 1.60
N GLU A 281 17.88 19.38 2.43
CA GLU A 281 17.93 19.80 3.83
C GLU A 281 18.91 18.97 4.67
N TYR A 282 18.92 17.64 4.51
CA TYR A 282 19.85 16.75 5.22
C TYR A 282 21.31 17.11 4.91
N ARG A 283 21.60 17.32 3.62
CA ARG A 283 22.95 17.71 3.19
C ARG A 283 23.36 19.07 3.74
N VAL A 284 22.44 20.03 3.78
CA VAL A 284 22.69 21.37 4.35
C VAL A 284 22.98 21.27 5.85
N GLN A 285 22.18 20.49 6.58
CA GLN A 285 22.33 20.28 8.01
C GLN A 285 23.67 19.61 8.35
N LEU A 286 24.03 18.50 7.70
CA LEU A 286 25.31 17.82 7.96
C LEU A 286 26.51 18.72 7.66
N LYS A 287 26.48 19.49 6.56
CA LYS A 287 27.54 20.47 6.24
C LYS A 287 27.66 21.57 7.29
N ARG A 288 26.53 22.03 7.85
CA ARG A 288 26.53 23.02 8.94
C ARG A 288 27.20 22.42 10.19
N LEU A 289 26.80 21.23 10.62
CA LEU A 289 27.35 20.56 11.81
C LEU A 289 28.85 20.31 11.67
N TYR A 290 29.30 19.91 10.47
CA TYR A 290 30.71 19.72 10.15
C TYR A 290 31.50 21.04 10.31
N ARG A 291 31.00 22.15 9.76
CA ARG A 291 31.64 23.47 9.89
C ARG A 291 31.68 23.97 11.33
N GLN A 292 30.68 23.61 12.13
CA GLN A 292 30.60 23.92 13.56
C GLN A 292 31.46 22.98 14.42
N GLN A 293 32.09 21.97 13.83
CA GLN A 293 32.85 20.93 14.53
C GLN A 293 32.02 20.20 15.61
N ASN A 294 30.70 20.16 15.44
CA ASN A 294 29.79 19.45 16.33
C ASN A 294 29.73 17.97 15.94
N TRP A 295 30.80 17.24 16.27
CA TRP A 295 30.99 15.85 15.84
C TRP A 295 29.95 14.89 16.38
N ARG A 296 29.49 15.14 17.62
CA ARG A 296 28.50 14.29 18.28
C ARG A 296 27.16 14.36 17.56
N GLU A 297 26.63 15.57 17.40
CA GLU A 297 25.35 15.75 16.71
C GLU A 297 25.45 15.38 15.23
N LEU A 298 26.60 15.62 14.58
CA LEU A 298 26.83 15.19 13.21
C LEU A 298 26.69 13.67 13.06
N LEU A 299 27.31 12.90 13.97
CA LEU A 299 27.24 11.44 13.95
C LEU A 299 25.82 10.94 14.21
N GLU A 300 25.15 11.51 15.22
CA GLU A 300 23.76 11.17 15.56
C GLU A 300 22.81 11.45 14.38
N GLN A 301 22.96 12.59 13.70
CA GLN A 301 22.16 12.94 12.52
C GLN A 301 22.48 12.03 11.32
N ALA A 302 23.75 11.72 11.08
CA ALA A 302 24.15 10.81 10.00
C ALA A 302 23.54 9.42 10.18
N ASP A 303 23.62 8.85 11.39
CA ASP A 303 23.02 7.55 11.69
C ASP A 303 21.49 7.58 11.56
N GLN A 304 20.82 8.66 12.00
CA GLN A 304 19.37 8.80 11.82
C GLN A 304 18.95 8.95 10.35
N ILE A 305 19.74 9.67 9.54
CA ILE A 305 19.47 9.81 8.10
C ILE A 305 19.67 8.46 7.42
N PHE A 306 20.72 7.72 7.77
CA PHE A 306 21.02 6.37 7.26
C PHE A 306 19.87 5.39 7.43
N THR A 307 19.10 5.46 8.52
CA THR A 307 17.96 4.55 8.77
C THR A 307 16.67 4.93 8.03
N LYS A 308 16.63 6.09 7.37
CA LYS A 308 15.44 6.64 6.69
C LYS A 308 15.51 6.42 5.19
N SER A 309 14.36 6.18 4.55
CA SER A 309 14.24 6.06 3.09
C SER A 309 15.33 5.15 2.48
N VAL A 310 15.79 5.46 1.28
CA VAL A 310 16.90 4.82 0.56
C VAL A 310 18.27 5.42 0.90
N ASN A 311 18.38 6.24 1.96
CA ASN A 311 19.61 6.99 2.28
C ASN A 311 20.81 6.11 2.69
N HIS A 312 20.63 4.79 2.84
CA HIS A 312 21.75 3.87 3.05
C HIS A 312 22.63 3.71 1.79
N PHE A 313 22.14 4.16 0.63
CA PHE A 313 22.94 4.29 -0.59
C PHE A 313 23.65 5.65 -0.71
N TRP A 314 23.49 6.56 0.27
CA TRP A 314 24.09 7.90 0.27
C TRP A 314 25.41 7.98 1.05
#